data_AF-A0AAP6JYY8-F1
#
_entry.id   AF-A0AAP6JYY8-F1
#
_cell.length_a   1.000
_cell.length_b   1.000
_cell.length_c   1.000
_cell.angle_alpha   90.00
_cell.angle_beta   90.00
_cell.angle_gamma   90.00
#
_symmetry.space_group_name_H-M   'P 1'
#
loop_
_entity.id
_entity.type
_entity.pdbx_description
1 polymer ?
#
loop_
_entity_poly.entity_id
_entity_poly.type
_entity_poly.pdbx_seq_one_letter_code
_entity_poly.pdbx_strand_id
1 'polypeptide(L)'
;MKTKNFILRVCLVLLLLTSPFQTKMLAAPVGTCDLLSLQLTVPDDSDCQVFYLCVNVPAVGTVFVKNVCPPGFGYDVNSKTCNWLDAVSNPACD
;
A
#
# COMPACT_ATOMS: atom_id res chain seq x y z
N MET A 1 -43.93 13.79 3.62
CA MET A 1 -42.85 13.89 2.60
C MET A 1 -41.41 14.02 3.17
N LYS A 2 -41.21 14.54 4.40
CA LYS A 2 -39.86 14.69 5.00
C LYS A 2 -39.19 13.36 5.42
N THR A 3 -39.96 12.37 5.86
CA THR A 3 -39.45 11.10 6.41
C THR A 3 -38.78 10.21 5.35
N LYS A 4 -39.27 10.22 4.11
CA LYS A 4 -38.72 9.38 3.02
C LYS A 4 -37.31 9.85 2.61
N ASN A 5 -37.10 11.17 2.58
CA ASN A 5 -35.80 11.78 2.30
C ASN A 5 -34.82 11.60 3.48
N PHE A 6 -35.33 11.55 4.71
CA PHE A 6 -34.53 11.25 5.89
C PHE A 6 -34.04 9.80 5.89
N ILE A 7 -34.94 8.84 5.66
CA ILE A 7 -34.60 7.41 5.58
C ILE A 7 -33.62 7.16 4.42
N LEU A 8 -33.84 7.76 3.25
CA LEU A 8 -32.95 7.61 2.09
C LEU A 8 -31.52 8.10 2.38
N ARG A 9 -31.38 9.21 3.11
CA ARG A 9 -30.07 9.74 3.52
C ARG A 9 -29.38 8.85 4.56
N VAL A 10 -30.13 8.34 5.54
CA VAL A 10 -29.60 7.43 6.56
C VAL A 10 -29.11 6.12 5.92
N CYS A 11 -29.89 5.55 4.99
CA CYS A 11 -29.48 4.35 4.25
C CYS A 11 -28.23 4.59 3.39
N LEU A 12 -28.13 5.73 2.70
CA LEU A 12 -26.95 6.05 1.90
C LEU A 12 -25.68 6.18 2.76
N VAL A 13 -25.78 6.83 3.93
CA VAL A 13 -24.67 6.95 4.88
C VAL A 13 -24.27 5.59 5.44
N LEU A 14 -25.25 4.75 5.82
CA LEU A 14 -24.98 3.40 6.29
C LEU A 14 -24.31 2.54 5.21
N LEU A 15 -24.76 2.60 3.95
CA LEU A 15 -24.16 1.87 2.83
C LEU A 15 -22.71 2.30 2.55
N LEU A 16 -22.38 3.58 2.75
CA LEU A 16 -21.00 4.08 2.65
C LEU A 16 -20.12 3.62 3.82
N LEU A 17 -20.67 3.51 5.04
CA LEU A 17 -19.95 3.07 6.23
C LEU A 17 -19.80 1.54 6.32
N THR A 18 -20.69 0.77 5.69
CA THR A 18 -20.63 -0.70 5.64
C THR A 18 -19.93 -1.22 4.39
N SER A 19 -19.46 -0.33 3.51
CA SER A 19 -18.73 -0.72 2.32
C SER A 19 -17.41 -1.40 2.72
N PRO A 20 -17.18 -2.67 2.31
CA PRO A 20 -15.90 -3.34 2.49
C PRO A 20 -14.85 -2.86 1.47
N PHE A 21 -15.11 -1.77 0.73
CA PHE A 21 -14.02 -0.97 0.17
C PHE A 21 -13.26 -0.37 1.34
N GLN A 22 -12.44 -1.20 1.96
CA GLN A 22 -11.46 -0.81 2.94
C GLN A 22 -10.82 0.47 2.44
N THR A 23 -10.88 1.49 3.28
CA THR A 23 -9.86 2.53 3.33
C THR A 23 -8.49 1.86 3.52
N LYS A 24 -7.96 1.18 2.50
CA LYS A 24 -6.52 0.94 2.29
C LYS A 24 -5.86 2.22 1.74
N MET A 25 -6.44 3.37 2.09
CA MET A 25 -5.88 4.67 1.76
C MET A 25 -4.95 5.02 2.91
N LEU A 26 -3.67 5.25 2.58
CA LEU A 26 -2.53 5.65 3.44
C LEU A 26 -1.48 4.56 3.72
N ALA A 27 -1.44 3.50 2.90
CA ALA A 27 -0.26 2.64 2.82
C ALA A 27 0.98 3.49 2.42
N ALA A 28 2.04 3.47 3.23
CA ALA A 28 3.20 4.35 3.10
C ALA A 28 4.52 3.57 2.96
N PRO A 29 5.52 4.12 2.23
CA PRO A 29 6.84 3.48 2.14
C PRO A 29 7.54 3.46 3.51
N VAL A 30 8.04 2.30 3.92
CA VAL A 30 8.82 2.14 5.16
C VAL A 30 10.31 2.16 4.86
N GLY A 31 11.00 3.14 5.44
CA GLY A 31 12.46 3.31 5.32
C GLY A 31 12.86 4.52 4.49
N THR A 32 14.16 4.69 4.30
CA THR A 32 14.73 5.80 3.54
C THR A 32 15.39 5.30 2.28
N CYS A 33 15.15 5.98 1.16
CA CYS A 33 15.95 5.77 -0.04
C CYS A 33 17.37 6.26 0.19
N ASP A 34 18.29 5.34 0.41
CA ASP A 34 19.71 5.62 0.40
C ASP A 34 20.31 5.08 -0.90
N LEU A 35 20.46 5.99 -1.86
CA LEU A 35 21.04 5.71 -3.17
C LEU A 35 22.52 5.32 -3.07
N LEU A 36 23.20 5.62 -1.95
CA LEU A 36 24.58 5.24 -1.69
C LEU A 36 24.69 3.77 -1.23
N SER A 37 23.65 3.26 -0.56
CA SER A 37 23.57 1.89 -0.02
C SER A 37 22.95 0.87 -0.98
N LEU A 38 22.71 1.23 -2.26
CA LEU A 38 22.03 0.38 -3.24
C LEU A 38 20.61 -0.05 -2.86
N GLN A 39 20.00 0.59 -1.84
CA GLN A 39 18.65 0.27 -1.38
C GLN A 39 17.62 0.95 -2.29
N LEU A 40 17.45 0.37 -3.48
CA LEU A 40 16.59 0.90 -4.55
C LEU A 40 15.11 0.60 -4.36
N THR A 41 14.75 -0.20 -3.36
CA THR A 41 13.37 -0.58 -3.06
C THR A 41 13.09 -0.59 -1.56
N VAL A 42 11.87 -0.19 -1.19
CA VAL A 42 11.37 -0.19 0.19
C VAL A 42 9.98 -0.83 0.26
N PRO A 43 9.64 -1.56 1.33
CA PRO A 43 8.32 -2.15 1.51
C PRO A 43 7.26 -1.09 1.82
N ASP A 44 6.00 -1.46 1.62
CA ASP A 44 4.86 -0.76 2.18
C ASP A 44 4.63 -1.16 3.66
N ASP A 45 4.05 -0.26 4.46
CA ASP A 45 3.83 -0.45 5.89
C ASP A 45 2.65 -1.36 6.25
N SER A 46 1.74 -1.58 5.30
CA SER A 46 0.44 -2.20 5.59
C SER A 46 -0.06 -3.14 4.49
N ASP A 47 0.53 -3.10 3.29
CA ASP A 47 0.22 -4.04 2.22
C ASP A 47 1.46 -4.84 1.80
N CYS A 48 1.51 -6.09 2.25
CA CYS A 48 2.55 -7.08 1.90
C CYS A 48 2.87 -7.18 0.40
N GLN A 49 1.89 -6.94 -0.47
CA GLN A 49 2.09 -7.03 -1.92
C GLN A 49 2.71 -5.76 -2.50
N VAL A 50 2.73 -4.66 -1.76
CA VAL A 50 3.16 -3.36 -2.26
C VAL A 50 4.60 -3.08 -1.84
N PHE A 51 5.35 -2.52 -2.78
CA PHE A 51 6.68 -1.96 -2.54
C PHE A 51 6.89 -0.73 -3.41
N TYR A 52 7.91 0.05 -3.10
CA TYR A 52 8.22 1.27 -3.83
C TYR A 52 9.64 1.23 -4.38
N LEU A 53 9.79 1.60 -5.66
CA LEU A 53 11.10 1.89 -6.25
C LEU A 53 11.51 3.31 -5.89
N CYS A 54 12.73 3.46 -5.41
CA CYS A 54 13.37 4.74 -5.17
C CYS A 54 13.97 5.26 -6.48
N VAL A 55 13.47 6.38 -6.98
CA VAL A 55 14.01 7.03 -8.19
C VAL A 55 14.45 8.45 -7.84
N ASN A 56 15.66 8.84 -8.23
CA ASN A 56 16.09 10.24 -8.14
C ASN A 56 15.71 10.96 -9.42
N VAL A 57 14.86 11.96 -9.30
CA VAL A 57 14.47 12.83 -10.42
C VAL A 57 15.21 14.16 -10.27
N PRO A 58 16.05 14.55 -11.24
CA PRO A 58 16.74 15.84 -11.21
C PRO A 58 15.75 16.98 -10.95
N ALA A 59 16.12 17.91 -10.07
CA ALA A 59 15.32 19.05 -9.60
C ALA A 59 14.08 18.74 -8.73
N VAL A 60 13.60 17.49 -8.66
CA VAL A 60 12.48 17.09 -7.77
C VAL A 60 13.00 16.38 -6.51
N GLY A 61 14.13 15.69 -6.63
CA GLY A 61 14.70 14.85 -5.57
C GLY A 61 14.19 13.41 -5.67
N THR A 62 14.22 12.71 -4.54
CA THR A 62 13.82 11.30 -4.48
C THR A 62 12.30 11.15 -4.53
N VAL A 63 11.82 10.30 -5.43
CA VAL A 63 10.42 9.90 -5.54
C VAL A 63 10.27 8.40 -5.33
N PHE A 64 9.10 8.01 -4.80
CA PHE A 64 8.72 6.61 -4.57
C PHE A 64 7.72 6.18 -5.64
N VAL A 65 8.07 5.18 -6.44
CA VAL A 65 7.19 4.63 -7.47
C VAL A 65 6.57 3.33 -6.96
N LYS A 66 5.26 3.36 -6.72
CA LYS A 66 4.49 2.21 -6.22
C LYS A 66 4.49 1.07 -7.23
N ASN A 67 4.77 -0.14 -6.74
CA ASN A 67 4.66 -1.40 -7.46
C ASN A 67 3.88 -2.40 -6.62
N VAL A 68 3.28 -3.39 -7.28
CA VAL A 68 2.47 -4.43 -6.64
C VAL A 68 2.93 -5.79 -7.15
N CYS A 69 3.21 -6.71 -6.24
CA CYS A 69 3.51 -8.10 -6.56
C CYS A 69 2.29 -8.80 -7.18
N PRO A 70 2.52 -9.85 -7.99
CA PRO A 70 1.42 -10.67 -8.49
C PRO A 70 0.61 -11.30 -7.35
N PRO A 71 -0.67 -11.65 -7.58
CA PRO A 71 -1.48 -12.34 -6.58
C PRO A 71 -0.80 -13.61 -6.06
N GLY A 72 -0.75 -13.78 -4.73
CA GLY A 72 -0.09 -14.90 -4.07
C GLY A 72 1.38 -14.67 -3.72
N PHE A 73 1.93 -13.49 -4.02
CA PHE A 73 3.31 -13.12 -3.72
C PHE A 73 3.35 -11.85 -2.86
N GLY A 74 4.30 -11.76 -1.94
CA GLY A 74 4.61 -10.57 -1.16
C GLY A 74 6.01 -10.04 -1.46
N TYR A 75 6.24 -8.75 -1.22
CA TYR A 75 7.57 -8.18 -1.38
C TYR A 75 8.48 -8.57 -0.21
N ASP A 76 9.57 -9.27 -0.53
CA ASP A 76 10.56 -9.75 0.42
C ASP A 76 11.75 -8.77 0.51
N VAL A 77 11.98 -8.24 1.70
CA VAL A 77 12.97 -7.17 1.92
C VAL A 77 14.41 -7.67 1.87
N ASN A 78 14.64 -8.98 2.01
CA ASN A 78 15.96 -9.60 2.04
C ASN A 78 16.45 -9.87 0.61
N SER A 79 15.57 -10.47 -0.20
CA SER A 79 15.83 -10.81 -1.60
C SER A 79 15.53 -9.66 -2.57
N LYS A 80 14.87 -8.60 -2.10
CA LYS A 80 14.51 -7.40 -2.89
C LYS A 80 13.63 -7.72 -4.10
N THR A 81 12.73 -8.70 -3.96
CA THR A 81 11.82 -9.15 -5.02
C THR A 81 10.52 -9.69 -4.44
N CYS A 82 9.56 -9.98 -5.31
CA CYS A 82 8.35 -10.70 -4.92
C CYS A 82 8.67 -12.18 -4.67
N ASN A 83 8.34 -12.67 -3.48
CA ASN A 83 8.49 -14.07 -3.08
C ASN A 83 7.12 -14.65 -2.67
N TRP A 84 7.03 -15.97 -2.54
CA TRP A 84 5.83 -16.64 -2.04
C TRP A 84 5.48 -16.14 -0.63
N LEU A 85 4.20 -15.84 -0.38
CA LEU A 85 3.74 -15.19 0.86
C LEU A 85 4.19 -15.92 2.14
N ASP A 86 4.29 -17.25 2.11
CA ASP A 86 4.72 -18.10 3.22
C ASP A 86 6.23 -18.07 3.49
N ALA A 87 7.01 -17.46 2.60
CA ALA A 87 8.46 -17.36 2.66
C ALA A 87 8.96 -15.90 2.67
N VAL A 88 8.07 -14.92 2.79
CA VAL A 88 8.42 -13.49 2.77
C VAL A 88 8.90 -13.06 4.16
N SER A 89 10.05 -12.39 4.20
CA SER A 89 10.48 -11.62 5.37
C SER A 89 10.00 -10.17 5.26
N ASN A 90 8.79 -9.88 5.73
CA ASN A 90 8.24 -8.52 5.78
C ASN A 90 7.14 -8.44 6.85
N PRO A 91 7.23 -7.54 7.86
CA PRO A 91 6.24 -7.45 8.93
C PRO A 91 4.82 -7.07 8.45
N ALA A 92 4.66 -6.54 7.24
CA ALA A 92 3.35 -6.33 6.64
C ALA A 92 2.67 -7.62 6.13
N CYS A 93 3.38 -8.76 6.14
CA CYS A 93 2.91 -10.07 5.67
C CYS A 93 2.49 -11.02 6.80
N ASP A 94 2.62 -10.59 8.06
CA ASP A 94 2.30 -11.35 9.28
C ASP A 94 0.85 -11.14 9.76
#